data_AF-A0A1H6Y560-F1
#
_entry.id   AF-A0A1H6Y560-F1
#
_cell.length_a   1.000
_cell.length_b   1.000
_cell.length_c   1.000
_cell.angle_alpha   90.00
_cell.angle_beta   90.00
_cell.angle_gamma   90.00
#
_symmetry.space_group_name_H-M   'P 1'
#
loop_
_entity.id
_entity.type
_entity.pdbx_description
1 polymer ?
#
loop_
_entity_poly.entity_id
_entity_poly.type
_entity_poly.pdbx_seq_one_letter_code
_entity_poly.pdbx_strand_id
1 'polypeptide(L)' 'MGLKVIITLNRELAASPEERILVGRRIQEEFGIRHVSPGVLATLGVVSGEIDPECLPDLRRRPEVKSVEQAGLKRAQ' A
#
# COMPACT_ATOMS: atom_id res chain seq x y z
N MET A 1 -0.81 14.64 -10.80
CA MET A 1 -1.92 14.50 -9.83
C MET A 1 -1.83 13.08 -9.32
N GLY A 2 -1.54 12.85 -8.04
CA GLY A 2 -1.39 11.48 -7.55
C GLY A 2 -2.72 10.86 -7.10
N LEU A 3 -2.77 9.54 -7.16
CA LEU A 3 -3.93 8.74 -6.79
C LEU A 3 -3.80 8.30 -5.34
N LYS A 4 -4.82 8.58 -4.53
CA LYS A 4 -4.86 8.09 -3.16
C LYS A 4 -5.21 6.60 -3.14
N VAL A 5 -4.37 5.81 -2.48
CA VAL A 5 -4.51 4.37 -2.38
C VAL A 5 -4.37 3.88 -0.95
N ILE A 6 -4.99 2.73 -0.69
CA ILE A 6 -4.83 1.91 0.51
C ILE A 6 -4.36 0.54 0.03
N ILE A 7 -3.20 0.13 0.51
CA ILE A 7 -2.50 -1.10 0.11
C ILE A 7 -2.52 -2.02 1.31
N THR A 8 -3.08 -3.21 1.14
CA THR A 8 -3.02 -4.27 2.15
C THR A 8 -1.90 -5.22 1.78
N LEU A 9 -1.02 -5.50 2.73
CA LEU A 9 0.09 -6.44 2.58
C LEU A 9 -0.37 -7.88 2.82
N ASN A 10 0.29 -8.81 2.14
CA ASN A 10 0.10 -10.23 2.36
C ASN A 10 0.71 -10.65 3.70
N ARG A 11 -0.16 -10.98 4.67
CA ARG A 11 0.25 -11.37 6.03
C ARG A 11 0.98 -12.72 6.08
N GLU A 12 0.84 -13.56 5.07
CA GLU A 12 1.58 -14.83 5.00
C GLU A 12 3.07 -14.61 4.68
N LEU A 13 3.39 -13.50 4.00
CA LEU A 13 4.76 -13.13 3.65
C LEU A 13 5.41 -12.18 4.69
N ALA A 14 4.62 -11.67 5.64
CA ALA A 14 5.07 -10.77 6.69
C ALA A 14 4.37 -11.13 8.02
N ALA A 15 4.89 -12.17 8.66
CA ALA A 15 4.27 -12.81 9.82
C ALA A 15 4.29 -11.91 11.06
N SER A 16 5.38 -11.17 11.28
CA SER A 16 5.53 -10.22 12.38
C SER A 16 5.15 -8.77 12.02
N PRO A 17 4.78 -7.93 13.01
CA PRO A 17 4.57 -6.50 12.78
C PRO A 17 5.80 -5.78 12.22
N GLU A 18 7.01 -6.19 12.61
CA GLU A 18 8.27 -5.61 12.13
C GLU A 18 8.49 -5.90 10.64
N GLU A 19 8.28 -7.14 10.21
CA GLU A 19 8.34 -7.49 8.79
C GLU A 19 7.30 -6.71 7.97
N ARG A 20 6.09 -6.51 8.49
CA ARG A 20 5.05 -5.71 7.81
C ARG A 20 5.47 -4.25 7.64
N ILE A 21 6.11 -3.67 8.65
CA ILE A 21 6.63 -2.30 8.59
C ILE A 21 7.75 -2.21 7.55
N LEU A 22 8.69 -3.16 7.54
CA LEU A 22 9.80 -3.19 6.59
C LEU A 22 9.30 -3.35 5.15
N VAL A 23 8.36 -4.27 4.91
CA VAL A 23 7.74 -4.49 3.60
C VAL A 23 6.95 -3.25 3.16
N GLY A 24 6.15 -2.67 4.07
CA GLY A 24 5.38 -1.47 3.79
C GLY A 24 6.26 -0.27 3.43
N ARG A 25 7.38 -0.09 4.14
CA ARG A 25 8.39 0.92 3.83
C ARG A 25 9.03 0.66 2.46
N ARG A 26 9.43 -0.57 2.16
CA ARG A 26 10.01 -0.92 0.85
C ARG A 26 9.06 -0.60 -0.30
N ILE A 27 7.78 -0.99 -0.17
CA ILE A 27 6.75 -0.69 -1.19
C ILE A 27 6.55 0.82 -1.33
N GLN A 28 6.52 1.55 -0.21
CA GLN A 28 6.44 3.00 -0.23
C GLN A 28 7.59 3.63 -1.03
N GLU A 29 8.83 3.20 -0.79
CA GLU A 29 10.02 3.70 -1.49
C GLU A 29 10.04 3.28 -2.96
N GLU A 30 9.79 2.01 -3.26
CA GLU A 30 9.83 1.44 -4.62
C GLU A 30 8.81 2.09 -5.56
N PHE A 31 7.61 2.35 -5.06
CA PHE A 31 6.51 2.92 -5.84
C PHE A 31 6.33 4.43 -5.66
N GLY A 32 7.25 5.09 -4.95
CA GLY A 32 7.21 6.54 -4.74
C GLY A 32 5.93 7.01 -4.03
N ILE A 33 5.41 6.20 -3.10
CA ILE A 33 4.17 6.51 -2.38
C ILE A 33 4.43 7.65 -1.38
N ARG A 34 3.72 8.75 -1.57
CA ARG A 34 3.85 9.98 -0.78
C ARG A 34 2.68 10.13 0.20
N HIS A 35 2.80 11.05 1.15
CA HIS A 35 1.74 11.33 2.14
C HIS A 35 1.26 10.12 2.94
N VAL A 36 2.20 9.29 3.41
CA VAL A 36 1.86 8.04 4.10
C VAL A 36 1.34 8.28 5.51
N SER A 37 0.19 7.68 5.83
CA SER A 37 -0.40 7.76 7.17
C SER A 37 0.49 7.05 8.20
N PRO A 38 0.79 7.66 9.36
CA PRO A 38 1.81 7.18 10.27
C PRO A 38 1.43 5.90 11.06
N GLY A 39 2.44 5.03 11.24
CA GLY A 39 2.62 4.08 12.36
C GLY A 39 1.65 2.91 12.48
N VAL A 40 0.38 3.18 12.80
CA VAL A 40 -0.61 2.15 13.18
C VAL A 40 -1.08 1.33 11.99
N LEU A 41 -1.17 1.92 10.80
CA LEU A 41 -1.54 1.18 9.59
C LEU A 41 -0.44 0.20 9.18
N ALA A 42 0.83 0.58 9.32
CA ALA A 42 1.95 -0.27 8.95
C ALA A 42 2.03 -1.57 9.79
N THR A 43 1.75 -1.50 11.10
CA THR A 43 1.71 -2.70 11.97
C THR A 43 0.56 -3.65 11.61
N LEU A 44 -0.55 -3.11 11.09
CA LEU A 44 -1.69 -3.88 10.58
C LEU A 44 -1.45 -4.49 9.19
N GLY A 45 -0.31 -4.17 8.57
CA GLY A 45 0.01 -4.54 7.19
C GLY A 45 -0.73 -3.67 6.18
N VAL A 46 -0.93 -2.39 6.47
CA VAL A 46 -1.62 -1.43 5.61
C VAL A 46 -0.72 -0.24 5.34
N VAL A 47 -0.54 0.09 4.06
CA VAL A 47 0.14 1.32 3.61
C VAL A 47 -0.90 2.18 2.91
N SER A 48 -1.08 3.42 3.34
CA SER A 48 -1.96 4.36 2.64
C SER A 48 -1.16 5.57 2.21
N GLY A 49 -1.46 6.13 1.05
CA GLY A 49 -0.74 7.29 0.54
C GLY A 49 -1.15 7.64 -0.88
N GLU A 50 -0.37 8.51 -1.50
CA GLU A 50 -0.55 8.97 -2.85
C GLU A 50 0.51 8.35 -3.77
N ILE A 51 0.10 7.64 -4.81
CA ILE A 51 0.95 6.96 -5.80
C ILE A 51 0.67 7.52 -7.19
N ASP A 52 1.62 7.38 -8.11
CA ASP A 52 1.32 7.61 -9.52
C ASP A 52 0.35 6.52 -10.05
N PRO A 53 -0.77 6.88 -10.71
CA PRO A 53 -1.67 5.92 -11.33
C PRO A 53 -0.97 4.91 -12.26
N GLU A 54 0.12 5.30 -12.93
CA GLU A 54 0.85 4.43 -13.85
C GLU A 54 1.52 3.24 -13.13
N CYS A 55 1.82 3.40 -11.84
CA CYS A 55 2.47 2.38 -11.01
C CYS A 55 1.49 1.35 -10.43
N LEU A 56 0.17 1.60 -10.50
CA LEU A 56 -0.85 0.71 -9.95
C LEU A 56 -0.82 -0.73 -10.50
N PRO A 57 -0.66 -0.96 -11.82
CA PRO A 57 -0.66 -2.31 -12.37
C PRO A 57 0.50 -3.15 -11.82
N ASP A 58 1.68 -2.53 -11.67
CA ASP A 58 2.88 -3.20 -11.17
C ASP A 58 2.79 -3.43 -9.66
N LEU A 59 2.28 -2.46 -8.91
CA LEU A 59 2.02 -2.61 -7.49
C LEU A 59 1.06 -3.78 -7.21
N ARG A 60 0.01 -3.95 -8.02
CA ARG A 60 -0.96 -5.06 -7.88
C ARG A 60 -0.38 -6.43 -8.21
N ARG A 61 0.72 -6.50 -8.95
CA ARG A 61 1.40 -7.76 -9.30
C ARG A 61 2.40 -8.20 -8.24
N ARG A 62 2.69 -7.35 -7.24
CA ARG A 62 3.64 -7.67 -6.18
C ARG A 62 3.10 -8.80 -5.30
N PRO A 63 3.86 -9.88 -5.04
CA PRO A 63 3.43 -10.96 -4.17
C PRO A 63 3.17 -10.48 -2.74
N GLU A 64 3.86 -9.43 -2.30
CA GLU A 64 3.70 -8.81 -0.99
C GLU A 64 2.40 -8.01 -0.85
N VAL A 65 1.71 -7.73 -1.95
CA VAL A 65 0.48 -6.94 -1.99
C VAL A 65 -0.72 -7.88 -2.13
N LYS A 66 -1.59 -7.85 -1.12
CA LYS A 66 -2.85 -8.60 -1.12
C LYS A 66 -3.97 -7.87 -1.84
N SER A 67 -4.09 -6.56 -1.63
CA SER A 67 -5.11 -5.73 -2.29
C SER A 67 -4.69 -4.28 -2.36
N VAL A 68 -5.21 -3.56 -3.35
CA VAL A 68 -5.03 -2.11 -3.50
C VAL A 68 -6.39 -1.47 -3.75
N GLU A 69 -6.86 -0.68 -2.79
CA GLU A 69 -8.08 0.11 -2.87
C GLU A 69 -7.76 1.57 -3.19
N GLN A 70 -8.58 2.22 -4.01
CA GLN A 70 -8.40 3.63 -4.35
C GLN A 70 -9.30 4.48 -3.44
N ALA A 71 -8.68 5.34 -2.62
CA ALA A 71 -9.41 6.22 -1.71
C ALA A 71 -9.94 7.42 -2.50
N GLY A 72 -11.25 7.47 -2.75
CA GLY A 72 -11.91 8.60 -3.42
C GLY A 72 -12.80 8.23 -4.59
N LEU A 73 -12.79 6.98 -5.05
CA LEU A 73 -13.88 6.46 -5.87
C LEU A 73 -15.06 6.15 -4.95
N LYS A 74 -15.93 7.14 -4.76
CA LYS A 74 -17.34 6.82 -4.48
C LYS A 74 -17.76 5.83 -5.56
N ARG A 75 -18.06 4.58 -5.18
CA ARG A 75 -18.85 3.70 -6.04
C ARG A 75 -20.13 4.45 -6.36
N ALA A 76 -20.22 4.98 -7.56
CA ALA A 76 -21.50 5.11 -8.24
C ALA A 76 -21.63 3.81 -9.05
N GLN A 77 -22.64 3.02 -8.68
CA GLN A 77 -23.04 1.71 -9.23
C GLN A 77 -22.38 0.48 -8.59
#